data_AF-A0A7S4CLY2-F1
#
_entry.id   AF-A0A7S4CLY2-F1
#
_cell.length_a   1.000
_cell.length_b   1.000
_cell.length_c   1.000
_cell.angle_alpha   90.00
_cell.angle_beta   90.00
_cell.angle_gamma   90.00
#
_symmetry.space_group_name_H-M   'P 1'
#
loop_
_entity.id
_entity.type
_entity.pdbx_description
1 polymer ?
#
loop_
_entity_poly.entity_id
_entity_poly.type
_entity_poly.pdbx_seq_one_letter_code
_entity_poly.pdbx_strand_id
1 'polypeptide(L)'
;PARAGLRMMAANALLLEHVACTRSLPANPLTAVLADLTLGFGFYSYVGFINDVLMMPQTAQGFEIEDVFQRPYLATSLPVFWGKRWNVYITKLFKRTVYVPLGGHCRYVAASAAVFLASAIFHAY
;
A
#
# COMPACT_ATOMS: atom_id res chain seq x y z
N PRO A 1 -12.43 0.27 14.62
CA PRO A 1 -11.57 -0.90 14.32
C PRO A 1 -12.30 -2.04 13.56
N ALA A 2 -13.23 -2.79 14.18
CA ALA A 2 -13.90 -3.94 13.54
C ALA A 2 -14.68 -3.63 12.24
N ARG A 3 -15.14 -2.39 12.06
CA ARG A 3 -15.85 -1.94 10.85
C ARG A 3 -14.94 -1.67 9.64
N ALA A 4 -13.61 -1.55 9.83
CA ALA A 4 -12.66 -1.31 8.74
C ALA A 4 -12.32 -2.62 8.00
N GLY A 5 -12.01 -3.69 8.75
CA GLY A 5 -11.75 -5.02 8.18
C GLY A 5 -12.91 -5.59 7.37
N LEU A 6 -14.15 -5.40 7.83
CA LEU A 6 -15.34 -5.84 7.09
C LEU A 6 -15.53 -5.08 5.76
N ARG A 7 -15.07 -3.82 5.68
CA ARG A 7 -15.15 -3.00 4.46
C ARG A 7 -14.14 -3.46 3.39
N MET A 8 -12.92 -3.81 3.77
CA MET A 8 -11.93 -4.31 2.81
C MET A 8 -12.23 -5.75 2.34
N MET A 9 -12.84 -6.58 3.19
CA MET A 9 -13.38 -7.88 2.76
C MET A 9 -14.46 -7.74 1.69
N ALA A 10 -15.44 -6.86 1.90
CA ALA A 10 -16.48 -6.60 0.91
C ALA A 10 -15.90 -5.98 -0.38
N ALA A 11 -14.92 -5.09 -0.26
CA ALA A 11 -14.21 -4.51 -1.41
C ALA A 11 -13.47 -5.58 -2.22
N ASN A 12 -12.85 -6.56 -1.57
CA ASN A 12 -12.16 -7.66 -2.24
C ASN A 12 -13.12 -8.60 -3.00
N ALA A 13 -14.32 -8.86 -2.46
CA ALA A 13 -15.33 -9.65 -3.17
C ALA A 13 -15.80 -8.96 -4.47
N LEU A 14 -16.13 -7.67 -4.39
CA LEU A 14 -16.52 -6.86 -5.56
C LEU A 14 -15.39 -6.72 -6.59
N LEU A 15 -14.16 -6.72 -6.12
CA LEU A 15 -12.96 -6.62 -6.95
C LEU A 15 -12.71 -7.90 -7.76
N LEU A 16 -13.01 -9.08 -7.20
CA LEU A 16 -12.94 -10.34 -7.93
C LEU A 16 -13.97 -10.37 -9.07
N GLU A 17 -15.17 -9.86 -8.84
CA GLU A 17 -16.19 -9.71 -9.89
C GLU A 17 -15.74 -8.70 -10.96
N HIS A 18 -15.12 -7.59 -10.55
CA HIS A 18 -14.60 -6.59 -11.48
C HIS A 18 -13.43 -7.10 -12.33
N VAL A 19 -12.54 -7.93 -11.76
CA VAL A 19 -11.46 -8.62 -12.49
C VAL A 19 -12.04 -9.60 -13.53
N ALA A 20 -13.08 -10.34 -13.17
CA ALA A 20 -13.74 -11.25 -14.10
C ALA A 20 -14.40 -10.49 -15.27
N CYS A 21 -15.01 -9.33 -14.98
CA CYS A 21 -15.60 -8.44 -15.99
C CYS A 21 -14.55 -7.81 -16.91
N THR A 22 -13.46 -7.26 -16.37
CA THR A 22 -12.41 -6.64 -17.19
C THR A 22 -11.70 -7.64 -18.12
N ARG A 23 -11.60 -8.91 -17.72
CA ARG A 23 -11.06 -10.00 -18.55
C ARG A 23 -11.97 -10.46 -19.68
N SER A 24 -13.29 -10.21 -19.60
CA SER A 24 -14.23 -10.61 -20.64
C SER A 24 -14.39 -9.56 -21.75
N LEU A 25 -13.83 -8.36 -21.55
CA LEU A 25 -13.88 -7.27 -22.53
C LEU A 25 -12.89 -7.51 -23.70
N PRO A 26 -13.20 -7.02 -24.91
CA PRO A 26 -12.32 -7.17 -26.08
C PRO A 26 -11.03 -6.37 -25.90
N ALA A 27 -9.89 -6.97 -26.23
CA ALA A 27 -8.57 -6.35 -26.06
C ALA A 27 -8.40 -5.07 -26.90
N ASN A 28 -8.35 -3.94 -26.23
CA ASN A 28 -8.04 -2.62 -26.78
C ASN A 28 -7.29 -1.75 -25.75
N PRO A 29 -6.74 -0.57 -26.13
CA PRO A 29 -5.99 0.26 -25.21
C PRO A 29 -6.78 0.71 -23.97
N LEU A 30 -8.09 0.96 -24.11
CA LEU A 30 -8.94 1.36 -22.99
C LEU A 30 -9.10 0.20 -21.99
N THR A 31 -9.35 -1.02 -22.47
CA THR A 31 -9.47 -2.20 -21.61
C THR A 31 -8.15 -2.56 -20.94
N ALA A 32 -7.01 -2.29 -21.57
CA ALA A 32 -5.70 -2.45 -20.95
C ALA A 32 -5.51 -1.51 -19.75
N VAL A 33 -5.83 -0.23 -19.92
CA VAL A 33 -5.78 0.76 -18.82
C VAL A 33 -6.73 0.37 -17.68
N LEU A 34 -7.95 -0.08 -18.01
CA LEU A 34 -8.91 -0.54 -17.01
C LEU A 34 -8.41 -1.79 -16.27
N ALA A 35 -7.74 -2.71 -16.96
CA ALA A 35 -7.13 -3.88 -16.35
C ALA A 35 -5.98 -3.49 -15.40
N ASP A 36 -5.12 -2.54 -15.79
CA ASP A 36 -4.01 -2.06 -14.94
C ASP A 36 -4.53 -1.35 -13.68
N LEU A 37 -5.56 -0.51 -13.80
CA LEU A 37 -6.21 0.14 -12.66
C LEU A 37 -6.87 -0.88 -11.73
N THR A 38 -7.51 -1.89 -12.31
CA THR A 38 -8.13 -2.99 -11.56
C THR A 38 -7.09 -3.80 -10.81
N LEU A 39 -5.94 -4.09 -11.44
CA LEU A 39 -4.83 -4.79 -10.82
C LEU A 39 -4.22 -3.97 -9.69
N GLY A 40 -4.01 -2.66 -9.89
CA GLY A 40 -3.46 -1.76 -8.86
C GLY A 40 -4.37 -1.62 -7.64
N PHE A 41 -5.67 -1.44 -7.85
CA PHE A 41 -6.66 -1.44 -6.76
C PHE A 41 -6.80 -2.83 -6.12
N GLY A 42 -6.69 -3.89 -6.94
CA GLY A 42 -6.46 -5.30 -6.58
C GLY A 42 -5.45 -5.47 -5.48
N PHE A 43 -4.23 -5.08 -5.79
CA PHE A 43 -3.07 -5.18 -4.91
C PHE A 43 -3.25 -4.37 -3.62
N TYR A 44 -3.71 -3.12 -3.71
CA TYR A 44 -4.01 -2.29 -2.54
C TYR A 44 -5.00 -2.96 -1.58
N SER A 45 -6.10 -3.50 -2.13
CA SER A 45 -7.17 -4.11 -1.34
C SER A 45 -6.74 -5.43 -0.72
N TYR A 46 -5.92 -6.21 -1.43
CA TYR A 46 -5.33 -7.44 -0.92
C TYR A 46 -4.37 -7.18 0.25
N VAL A 47 -3.41 -6.27 0.10
CA VAL A 47 -2.44 -5.98 1.17
C VAL A 47 -3.14 -5.37 2.39
N GLY A 48 -4.14 -4.51 2.18
CA GLY A 48 -4.92 -3.93 3.28
C GLY A 48 -5.74 -4.99 4.03
N PHE A 49 -6.33 -5.94 3.31
CA PHE A 49 -7.03 -7.07 3.94
C PHE A 49 -6.11 -7.95 4.79
N ILE A 50 -4.91 -8.27 4.29
CA ILE A 50 -3.91 -9.00 5.09
C ILE A 50 -3.55 -8.20 6.35
N ASN A 51 -3.36 -6.89 6.24
CA ASN A 51 -3.11 -6.05 7.41
C ASN A 51 -4.26 -6.08 8.41
N ASP A 52 -5.51 -5.92 7.96
CA ASP A 52 -6.68 -5.97 8.84
C ASP A 52 -6.73 -7.28 9.63
N VAL A 53 -6.58 -8.43 8.95
CA VAL A 53 -6.59 -9.76 9.58
C VAL A 53 -5.47 -9.90 10.62
N LEU A 54 -4.26 -9.42 10.30
CA LEU A 54 -3.12 -9.51 11.21
C LEU A 54 -3.28 -8.62 12.46
N MET A 55 -3.95 -7.47 12.33
CA MET A 55 -4.14 -6.51 13.44
C MET A 55 -5.37 -6.81 14.31
N MET A 56 -6.29 -7.67 13.85
CA MET A 56 -7.50 -8.04 14.58
C MET A 56 -7.27 -8.51 16.03
N PRO A 57 -6.33 -9.43 16.33
CA PRO A 57 -6.14 -9.92 17.70
C PRO A 57 -5.69 -8.82 18.67
N GLN A 58 -4.80 -7.94 18.22
CA GLN A 58 -4.25 -6.86 19.04
C GLN A 58 -5.30 -5.78 19.31
N THR A 59 -6.10 -5.42 18.30
CA THR A 59 -7.22 -4.48 18.49
C THR A 59 -8.30 -5.07 19.40
N ALA A 60 -8.53 -6.39 19.37
CA ALA A 60 -9.43 -7.08 20.30
C ALA A 60 -8.94 -7.05 21.76
N GLN A 61 -7.62 -6.99 21.96
CA GLN A 61 -6.98 -6.78 23.27
C GLN A 61 -6.96 -5.30 23.72
N GLY A 62 -7.50 -4.39 22.91
CA GLY A 62 -7.57 -2.96 23.23
C GLY A 62 -6.35 -2.14 22.80
N PHE A 63 -5.42 -2.71 22.01
CA PHE A 63 -4.30 -1.93 21.47
C PHE A 63 -4.76 -1.01 20.33
N GLU A 64 -4.31 0.24 20.38
CA GLU A 64 -4.45 1.17 19.26
C GLU A 64 -3.31 0.92 18.26
N ILE A 65 -3.69 0.52 17.05
CA ILE A 65 -2.75 0.25 15.96
C ILE A 65 -3.02 1.24 14.84
N GLU A 66 -1.95 1.80 14.30
CA GLU A 66 -2.02 2.68 13.15
C GLU A 66 -2.22 1.86 11.86
N ASP A 67 -3.16 2.30 11.02
CA ASP A 67 -3.39 1.69 9.72
C ASP A 67 -2.14 1.78 8.83
N VAL A 68 -1.86 0.69 8.12
CA VAL A 68 -0.72 0.64 7.18
C VAL A 68 -0.94 1.56 5.98
N PHE A 69 -2.19 1.86 5.62
CA PHE A 69 -2.54 2.76 4.53
C PHE A 69 -3.39 3.96 5.00
N GLN A 70 -2.92 5.17 4.74
CA GLN A 70 -3.64 6.41 5.10
C GLN A 70 -4.23 7.11 3.87
N ARG A 71 -5.25 6.48 3.28
CA ARG A 71 -5.96 6.96 2.07
C ARG A 71 -4.97 7.43 0.98
N PRO A 72 -4.10 6.53 0.48
CA PRO A 72 -3.00 6.90 -0.41
C PRO A 72 -3.45 7.56 -1.71
N TYR A 73 -4.65 7.23 -2.19
CA TYR A 73 -5.28 7.84 -3.37
C TYR A 73 -5.63 9.34 -3.21
N LEU A 74 -5.58 9.89 -1.98
CA LEU A 74 -5.74 11.33 -1.71
C LEU A 74 -4.39 12.06 -1.58
N ALA A 75 -3.27 11.42 -1.95
CA ALA A 75 -1.97 12.07 -1.93
C ALA A 75 -1.91 13.21 -2.96
N THR A 76 -1.44 14.38 -2.52
CA THR A 76 -1.27 15.55 -3.39
C THR A 76 0.06 15.55 -4.15
N SER A 77 0.98 14.63 -3.81
CA SER A 77 2.28 14.48 -4.46
C SER A 77 2.87 13.09 -4.19
N LEU A 78 3.83 12.67 -5.04
CA LEU A 78 4.53 11.38 -4.88
C LEU A 78 5.28 11.26 -3.54
N PRO A 79 5.99 12.29 -3.03
CA PRO A 79 6.60 12.22 -1.70
C PRO A 79 5.58 12.01 -0.57
N VAL A 80 4.37 12.57 -0.70
CA VAL A 80 3.29 12.37 0.28
C VAL A 80 2.71 10.96 0.16
N PHE A 81 2.56 10.44 -1.06
CA PHE A 81 2.12 9.08 -1.30
C PHE A 81 3.07 8.08 -0.60
N TRP A 82 4.34 8.05 -1.00
CA TRP A 82 5.33 7.09 -0.50
C TRP A 82 5.80 7.36 0.93
N GLY A 83 5.90 8.63 1.33
CA GLY A 83 6.50 8.99 2.62
C GLY A 83 5.52 9.06 3.79
N LYS A 84 4.22 9.08 3.54
CA LYS A 84 3.22 9.32 4.59
C LYS A 84 1.93 8.50 4.48
N ARG A 85 1.57 8.00 3.30
CA ARG A 85 0.24 7.41 3.09
C ARG A 85 0.25 5.96 2.63
N TRP A 86 1.33 5.52 1.99
CA TRP A 86 1.55 4.16 1.54
C TRP A 86 2.45 3.41 2.51
N ASN A 87 1.97 2.29 3.06
CA ASN A 87 2.71 1.43 3.98
C ASN A 87 3.50 2.20 5.07
N VAL A 88 2.76 2.87 5.95
CA VAL A 88 3.31 3.78 6.98
C VAL A 88 4.27 3.06 7.91
N TYR A 89 4.00 1.79 8.22
CA TYR A 89 4.87 0.94 9.03
C TYR A 89 6.27 0.79 8.41
N ILE A 90 6.35 0.30 7.17
CA ILE A 90 7.64 0.12 6.46
C ILE A 90 8.33 1.46 6.21
N THR A 91 7.56 2.50 5.93
CA THR A 91 8.10 3.85 5.77
C THR A 91 8.78 4.35 7.05
N LYS A 92 8.17 4.13 8.22
CA LYS A 92 8.79 4.46 9.52
C LYS A 92 10.03 3.61 9.80
N LEU A 93 10.01 2.33 9.43
CA LEU A 93 11.16 1.44 9.55
C LEU A 93 12.34 1.96 8.72
N PHE A 94 12.18 2.11 7.40
CA PHE A 94 13.25 2.62 6.53
C PHE A 94 13.68 4.03 6.87
N LYS A 95 12.77 4.87 7.38
CA LYS A 95 13.14 6.20 7.87
C LYS A 95 14.19 6.10 8.99
N ARG A 96 14.00 5.19 9.94
CA ARG A 96 14.89 4.99 11.10
C ARG A 96 16.16 4.22 10.74
N THR A 97 16.06 3.23 9.86
CA THR A 97 17.18 2.30 9.58
C THR A 97 18.06 2.71 8.41
N VAL A 98 17.54 3.48 7.44
CA VAL A 98 18.26 3.83 6.21
C VAL A 98 18.28 5.34 5.97
N TYR A 99 17.11 5.99 5.94
CA TYR A 99 17.02 7.40 5.52
C TYR A 99 17.76 8.37 6.47
N VAL A 100 17.47 8.31 7.78
CA VAL A 100 18.10 9.20 8.77
C VAL A 100 19.60 8.94 8.90
N PRO A 101 20.08 7.67 9.02
CA PRO A 101 21.52 7.38 9.06
C PRO A 101 22.31 7.90 7.84
N LEU A 102 21.68 7.99 6.67
CA LEU A 102 22.33 8.49 5.44
C LEU A 102 22.27 10.02 5.26
N GLY A 103 21.88 10.76 6.31
CA GLY A 103 21.85 12.23 6.31
C GLY A 103 20.47 12.83 6.05
N GLY A 104 19.43 12.00 5.92
CA GLY A 104 18.03 12.42 5.85
C GLY A 104 17.79 13.60 4.90
N HIS A 105 17.16 14.65 5.42
CA HIS A 105 16.83 15.84 4.61
C HIS A 105 18.06 16.58 4.06
N CYS A 106 19.20 16.52 4.72
CA CYS A 106 20.44 17.17 4.24
C CYS A 106 20.99 16.47 2.98
N ARG A 107 20.64 15.19 2.78
CA ARG A 107 21.05 14.38 1.63
C ARG A 107 19.86 13.66 1.01
N TYR A 108 18.72 14.34 0.92
CA TYR A 108 17.42 13.70 0.66
C TYR A 108 17.39 12.89 -0.65
N VAL A 109 18.08 13.33 -1.71
CA VAL A 109 18.16 12.57 -2.97
C VAL A 109 18.88 11.24 -2.76
N ALA A 110 20.09 11.26 -2.20
CA ALA A 110 20.89 10.07 -1.95
C ALA A 110 20.23 9.14 -0.92
N ALA A 111 19.68 9.71 0.17
CA ALA A 111 18.98 8.95 1.20
C ALA A 111 17.69 8.30 0.67
N SER A 112 16.93 9.01 -0.18
CA SER A 112 15.73 8.44 -0.82
C SER A 112 16.11 7.34 -1.82
N ALA A 113 17.14 7.55 -2.65
CA ALA A 113 17.63 6.54 -3.58
C ALA A 113 18.07 5.25 -2.85
N ALA A 114 18.77 5.38 -1.73
CA ALA A 114 19.17 4.24 -0.91
C ALA A 114 17.96 3.50 -0.31
N VAL A 115 16.93 4.22 0.15
CA VAL A 115 15.67 3.60 0.62
C VAL A 115 14.97 2.85 -0.51
N PHE A 116 14.87 3.43 -1.72
CA PHE A 116 14.27 2.74 -2.86
C PHE A 116 15.05 1.49 -3.26
N LEU A 117 16.38 1.54 -3.24
CA LEU A 117 17.22 0.39 -3.52
C LEU A 117 17.06 -0.71 -2.46
N ALA A 118 17.09 -0.35 -1.18
CA ALA A 118 16.88 -1.30 -0.08
C ALA A 118 15.49 -1.94 -0.15
N SER A 119 14.47 -1.16 -0.47
CA SER A 119 13.12 -1.65 -0.71
C SER A 119 13.08 -2.61 -1.92
N ALA A 120 13.72 -2.27 -3.04
CA ALA A 120 13.77 -3.13 -4.22
C ALA A 120 14.44 -4.48 -3.93
N ILE A 121 15.55 -4.47 -3.18
CA ILE A 121 16.23 -5.69 -2.71
C ILE A 121 15.28 -6.51 -1.84
N PHE A 122 14.59 -5.87 -0.89
CA PHE A 122 13.64 -6.57 -0.01
C PHE A 122 12.48 -7.22 -0.76
N HIS A 123 12.06 -6.68 -1.91
CA HIS A 123 11.02 -7.30 -2.74
C HIS A 123 11.56 -8.42 -3.66
N ALA A 124 12.87 -8.47 -3.89
CA ALA A 124 13.49 -9.46 -4.76
C ALA A 124 13.84 -10.78 -4.05
N TYR A 125 13.86 -10.79 -2.71
CA TYR A 125 14.14 -11.95 -1.86
C TYR A 125 12.90 -12.36 -1.07
#